data_AF-A0A4Y8V074-F1
#
_entry.id   AF-A0A4Y8V074-F1
#
_cell.length_a   1.000
_cell.length_b   1.000
_cell.length_c   1.000
_cell.angle_alpha   90.00
_cell.angle_beta   90.00
_cell.angle_gamma   90.00
#
_symmetry.space_group_name_H-M   'P 1'
#
loop_
_entity.id
_entity.type
_entity.pdbx_description
1 polymer ?
#
loop_
_entity_poly.entity_id
_entity_poly.type
_entity_poly.pdbx_seq_one_letter_code
_entity_poly.pdbx_strand_id
1 'polypeptide(L)'
;MPVGDPPRPVWVPGASVASPTGEVGRVVEDGAAGAVEDRHVPGGAAAVATVVLPGDGAVLVDVTGPADTVTGVAATPRTPFHLCSVAKAKTVAAVVVLRLAARGVLGLHDDVRALVPVEVPGETGPTPWQLLAHRGRGFQGQVRWYPRSRGAAAVLVNCEPGVAQTGSVVGRRLVALAAVHGWA
;
A
#
# COMPACT_ATOMS: atom_id res chain seq x y z
N MET A 1 -29.38 19.50 -4.82
CA MET A 1 -28.57 19.69 -6.03
C MET A 1 -28.12 18.32 -6.50
N PRO A 2 -28.54 17.81 -7.67
CA PRO A 2 -28.05 16.52 -8.13
C PRO A 2 -26.58 16.66 -8.54
N VAL A 3 -25.72 15.81 -7.98
CA VAL A 3 -24.33 15.67 -8.40
C VAL A 3 -24.36 14.99 -9.76
N GLY A 4 -23.96 15.70 -10.82
CA GLY A 4 -23.87 15.13 -12.16
C GLY A 4 -22.91 13.95 -12.20
N ASP A 5 -23.21 12.97 -13.04
CA ASP A 5 -22.33 11.81 -13.26
C ASP A 5 -20.91 12.29 -13.60
N PRO A 6 -19.86 11.74 -12.96
CA PRO A 6 -18.50 12.06 -13.34
C PRO A 6 -18.25 11.61 -14.79
N PRO A 7 -17.48 12.37 -15.58
CA PRO A 7 -17.18 12.00 -16.96
C PRO A 7 -16.50 10.63 -16.99
N ARG A 8 -16.99 9.73 -17.83
CA ARG A 8 -16.39 8.42 -18.04
C ARG A 8 -15.04 8.60 -18.74
N PRO A 9 -13.95 7.95 -18.27
CA PRO A 9 -12.66 8.06 -18.94
C PRO A 9 -12.78 7.49 -20.36
N VAL A 10 -12.49 8.32 -21.35
CA VAL A 10 -12.40 7.90 -22.75
C VAL A 10 -11.03 7.27 -22.95
N TRP A 11 -11.02 5.96 -23.19
CA TRP A 11 -9.80 5.25 -23.55
C TRP A 11 -9.59 5.33 -25.07
N VAL A 12 -8.46 5.87 -25.52
CA VAL A 12 -8.08 5.89 -26.93
C VAL A 12 -7.03 4.80 -27.17
N PRO A 13 -7.39 3.66 -27.79
CA PRO A 13 -6.41 2.65 -28.21
C PRO A 13 -5.45 3.24 -29.25
N GLY A 14 -4.15 3.09 -29.04
CA GLY A 14 -3.14 3.37 -30.06
C GLY A 14 -2.62 4.81 -30.11
N ALA A 15 -3.00 5.67 -29.16
CA ALA A 15 -2.30 6.93 -28.96
C ALA A 15 -0.91 6.62 -28.39
N SER A 16 0.12 6.68 -29.25
CA SER A 16 1.43 7.15 -28.78
C SER A 16 1.14 8.44 -28.03
N VAL A 17 1.41 8.44 -26.72
CA VAL A 17 1.25 9.64 -25.90
C VAL A 17 2.15 10.67 -26.56
N ALA A 18 1.56 11.65 -27.24
CA ALA A 18 2.30 12.77 -27.79
C ALA A 18 3.09 13.36 -26.62
N SER A 19 4.42 13.49 -26.80
CA SER A 19 5.27 14.14 -25.81
C SER A 19 4.62 15.45 -25.38
N PRO A 20 4.37 15.66 -24.09
CA PRO A 20 3.73 16.88 -23.62
C PRO A 20 4.59 18.09 -23.97
N THR A 21 4.20 18.86 -24.97
CA THR A 21 4.84 20.14 -25.28
C THR A 21 4.32 21.20 -24.32
N GLY A 22 5.11 21.51 -23.29
CA GLY A 22 4.80 22.55 -22.31
C GLY A 22 5.47 22.31 -20.96
N GLU A 23 5.23 23.23 -20.01
CA GLU A 23 5.80 23.22 -18.67
C GLU A 23 5.47 21.93 -17.88
N VAL A 24 4.27 21.37 -18.11
CA VAL A 24 3.84 20.08 -17.54
C VAL A 24 4.65 18.90 -18.10
N GLY A 25 5.08 18.98 -19.36
CA GLY A 25 5.94 17.97 -19.96
C GLY A 25 7.35 17.99 -19.42
N ARG A 26 7.89 19.18 -19.14
CA ARG A 26 9.15 19.33 -18.41
C ARG A 26 9.09 18.77 -17.00
N VAL A 27 7.99 18.93 -16.26
CA VAL A 27 7.88 18.36 -14.90
C VAL A 27 7.80 16.82 -14.93
N VAL A 28 7.19 16.23 -15.96
CA VAL A 28 7.15 14.77 -16.14
C VAL A 28 8.50 14.25 -16.63
N GLU A 29 9.16 14.92 -17.57
CA GLU A 29 10.50 14.57 -18.05
C GLU A 29 11.57 14.79 -16.98
N ASP A 30 11.61 15.92 -16.27
CA ASP A 30 12.56 16.20 -15.18
C ASP A 30 12.24 15.39 -13.91
N GLY A 31 10.96 15.06 -13.67
CA GLY A 31 10.54 14.23 -12.55
C GLY A 31 10.82 12.73 -12.79
N ALA A 32 10.62 12.25 -14.01
CA ALA A 32 10.99 10.90 -14.43
C ALA A 32 12.50 10.78 -14.60
N ALA A 33 13.18 11.74 -15.25
CA ALA A 33 14.63 11.80 -15.37
C ALA A 33 15.28 11.95 -13.98
N GLY A 34 14.77 12.82 -13.10
CA GLY A 34 15.28 12.97 -11.74
C GLY A 34 15.01 11.76 -10.83
N ALA A 35 13.94 11.01 -11.07
CA ALA A 35 13.71 9.71 -10.40
C ALA A 35 14.58 8.58 -10.98
N VAL A 36 15.03 8.71 -12.22
CA VAL A 36 15.91 7.77 -12.93
C VAL A 36 17.40 8.09 -12.70
N GLU A 37 17.78 9.35 -12.47
CA GLU A 37 19.18 9.78 -12.38
C GLU A 37 19.82 9.60 -10.98
N ASP A 38 19.03 9.49 -9.91
CA ASP A 38 19.61 9.39 -8.54
C ASP A 38 19.33 8.06 -7.82
N ARG A 39 18.92 7.02 -8.56
CA ARG A 39 18.97 5.63 -8.05
C ARG A 39 19.48 4.67 -9.10
N HIS A 40 20.80 4.52 -9.10
CA HIS A 40 21.44 3.28 -9.52
C HIS A 40 20.86 2.12 -8.68
N VAL A 41 19.79 1.48 -9.16
CA VAL A 41 19.35 0.17 -8.66
C VAL A 41 20.29 -0.84 -9.32
N PRO A 42 21.20 -1.49 -8.58
CA PRO A 42 22.14 -2.43 -9.20
C PRO A 42 21.36 -3.64 -9.74
N GLY A 43 21.39 -3.81 -11.07
CA GLY A 43 20.72 -4.88 -11.80
C GLY A 43 19.48 -4.40 -12.55
N GLY A 44 19.58 -4.27 -13.89
CA GLY A 44 18.53 -3.97 -14.87
C GLY A 44 17.14 -3.72 -14.28
N ALA A 45 16.85 -2.44 -13.99
CA ALA A 45 15.78 -2.01 -13.09
C ALA A 45 14.40 -2.54 -13.50
N ALA A 46 13.66 -3.06 -12.53
CA ALA A 46 12.27 -3.48 -12.69
C ALA A 46 11.37 -2.35 -13.23
N ALA A 47 10.22 -2.72 -13.80
CA ALA A 47 9.27 -1.75 -14.32
C ALA A 47 8.86 -0.67 -13.31
N VAL A 48 8.75 0.56 -13.80
CA VAL A 48 8.21 1.73 -13.08
C VAL A 48 7.02 2.25 -13.87
N ALA A 49 5.89 2.46 -13.18
CA ALA A 49 4.73 3.12 -13.74
C ALA A 49 4.47 4.43 -12.98
N THR A 50 4.43 5.54 -13.73
CA THR A 50 4.14 6.87 -13.21
C THR A 50 2.76 7.29 -13.72
N VAL A 51 1.88 7.67 -12.80
CA VAL A 51 0.53 8.17 -13.13
C VAL A 51 0.37 9.55 -12.51
N VAL A 52 0.07 10.54 -13.34
CA VAL A 52 -0.23 11.92 -12.92
C VAL A 52 -1.69 12.22 -13.25
N LEU A 53 -2.41 12.71 -12.25
CA LEU A 53 -3.80 13.13 -12.34
C LEU A 53 -3.87 14.64 -12.05
N PRO A 54 -3.62 15.51 -13.05
CA PRO A 54 -3.88 16.94 -12.93
C PRO A 54 -5.36 17.24 -12.59
N GLY A 55 -5.59 18.40 -11.99
CA GLY A 55 -6.92 18.83 -11.52
C GLY A 55 -7.93 19.11 -12.64
N ASP A 56 -7.50 19.14 -13.89
CA ASP A 56 -8.34 19.23 -15.09
C ASP A 56 -8.95 17.88 -15.51
N GLY A 57 -8.57 16.79 -14.82
CA GLY A 57 -9.07 15.45 -15.09
C GLY A 57 -8.32 14.71 -16.20
N ALA A 58 -7.27 15.28 -16.78
CA ALA A 58 -6.39 14.54 -17.67
C ALA A 58 -5.64 13.44 -16.88
N VAL A 59 -5.31 12.33 -17.55
CA VAL A 59 -4.52 11.24 -16.96
C VAL A 59 -3.28 11.06 -17.81
N LEU A 60 -2.11 11.29 -17.21
CA LEU A 60 -0.83 11.01 -17.84
C LEU A 60 -0.28 9.72 -17.26
N VAL A 61 0.06 8.76 -18.13
CA VAL A 61 0.62 7.47 -17.74
C VAL A 61 1.92 7.25 -18.51
N ASP A 62 3.01 7.06 -17.78
CA ASP A 62 4.29 6.63 -18.31
C ASP A 62 4.70 5.30 -17.68
N VAL A 63 5.28 4.40 -18.48
CA VAL A 63 5.75 3.09 -18.04
C VAL A 63 7.09 2.79 -18.67
N THR A 64 8.09 2.55 -17.83
CA THR A 64 9.45 2.22 -18.25
C THR A 64 9.90 0.88 -17.65
N GLY A 65 10.87 0.24 -18.29
CA GLY A 65 11.50 -1.00 -17.83
C GLY A 65 10.72 -2.30 -18.13
N PRO A 66 11.35 -3.46 -17.89
CA PRO A 66 10.73 -4.77 -18.08
C PRO A 66 9.76 -5.12 -16.95
N ALA A 67 8.59 -5.65 -17.32
CA ALA A 67 7.67 -6.32 -16.40
C ALA A 67 8.24 -7.61 -15.83
N ASP A 68 9.12 -8.28 -16.60
CA ASP A 68 9.85 -9.46 -16.18
C ASP A 68 11.34 -9.27 -16.50
N THR A 69 12.15 -9.12 -15.45
CA THR A 69 13.59 -8.87 -15.57
C THR A 69 14.38 -10.07 -16.09
N VAL A 70 13.79 -11.28 -16.08
CA VAL A 70 14.42 -12.51 -16.59
C VAL A 70 14.16 -12.67 -18.08
N THR A 71 12.91 -12.49 -18.51
CA THR A 71 12.53 -12.65 -19.93
C THR A 71 12.69 -11.37 -20.74
N GLY A 72 12.86 -10.23 -20.09
CA GLY A 72 12.98 -8.92 -20.73
C GLY A 72 11.66 -8.39 -21.29
N VAL A 73 10.51 -9.02 -20.97
CA VAL A 73 9.20 -8.57 -21.44
C VAL A 73 8.94 -7.15 -20.94
N ALA A 74 8.69 -6.22 -21.86
CA ALA A 74 8.42 -4.83 -21.55
C ALA A 74 7.14 -4.67 -20.72
N ALA A 75 7.15 -3.74 -19.76
CA ALA A 75 5.94 -3.33 -19.09
C ALA A 75 5.07 -2.44 -19.99
N THR A 76 3.78 -2.43 -19.69
CA THR A 76 2.77 -1.65 -20.41
C THR A 76 1.90 -0.89 -19.41
N PRO A 77 1.11 0.10 -19.84
CA PRO A 77 0.10 0.76 -18.99
C PRO A 77 -0.91 -0.20 -18.34
N ARG A 78 -1.01 -1.45 -18.81
CA ARG A 78 -1.90 -2.48 -18.26
C ARG A 78 -1.18 -3.51 -17.40
N THR A 79 0.13 -3.40 -17.21
CA THR A 79 0.90 -4.32 -16.37
C THR A 79 0.45 -4.18 -14.92
N PRO A 80 0.03 -5.27 -14.24
CA PRO A 80 -0.34 -5.21 -12.84
C PRO A 80 0.90 -5.09 -11.95
N PHE A 81 0.82 -4.27 -10.91
CA PHE A 81 1.86 -4.10 -9.90
C PHE A 81 1.37 -4.54 -8.52
N HIS A 82 2.23 -5.20 -7.75
CA HIS A 82 1.95 -5.46 -6.34
C HIS A 82 2.08 -4.17 -5.53
N LEU A 83 0.96 -3.66 -5.02
CA LEU A 83 0.91 -2.38 -4.32
C LEU A 83 1.52 -2.40 -2.91
N CYS A 84 1.75 -3.57 -2.31
CA CYS A 84 2.34 -3.70 -0.97
C CYS A 84 1.66 -2.73 0.04
N SER A 85 2.44 -1.92 0.76
CA SER A 85 1.89 -0.95 1.72
C SER A 85 1.19 0.25 1.09
N VAL A 86 1.31 0.49 -0.23
CA VAL A 86 0.51 1.51 -0.94
C VAL A 86 -0.99 1.20 -0.81
N ALA A 87 -1.36 -0.09 -0.70
CA ALA A 87 -2.73 -0.52 -0.48
C ALA A 87 -3.35 0.01 0.84
N LYS A 88 -2.52 0.30 1.86
CA LYS A 88 -2.97 0.77 3.18
C LYS A 88 -3.47 2.22 3.13
N ALA A 89 -2.60 3.13 2.66
CA ALA A 89 -2.82 4.57 2.75
C ALA A 89 -3.54 5.17 1.54
N LYS A 90 -3.35 4.63 0.32
CA LYS A 90 -3.70 5.37 -0.91
C LYS A 90 -4.83 4.81 -1.76
N THR A 91 -5.34 3.59 -1.55
CA THR A 91 -6.28 3.01 -2.54
C THR A 91 -7.46 2.21 -2.00
N VAL A 92 -7.37 1.52 -0.86
CA VAL A 92 -8.49 0.65 -0.44
C VAL A 92 -8.84 0.81 1.03
N ALA A 93 -7.94 0.49 1.96
CA ALA A 93 -8.33 0.40 3.37
C ALA A 93 -8.78 1.75 3.96
N ALA A 94 -7.96 2.79 3.85
CA ALA A 94 -8.29 4.12 4.38
C ALA A 94 -9.54 4.73 3.72
N VAL A 95 -9.63 4.68 2.38
CA VAL A 95 -10.77 5.22 1.63
C VAL A 95 -12.06 4.48 1.99
N VAL A 96 -12.02 3.15 2.12
CA VAL A 96 -13.19 2.36 2.52
C VAL A 96 -13.64 2.74 3.93
N VAL A 97 -12.74 2.79 4.90
CA VAL A 97 -13.08 3.16 6.28
C VAL A 97 -13.67 4.57 6.34
N LEU A 98 -13.05 5.55 5.67
CA LEU A 98 -13.55 6.92 5.63
C LEU A 98 -14.91 7.04 4.94
N ARG A 99 -15.16 6.28 3.86
CA ARG A 99 -16.46 6.25 3.18
C ARG A 99 -17.55 5.57 4.02
N LEU A 100 -17.22 4.52 4.76
CA LEU A 100 -18.15 3.87 5.70
C LEU A 100 -18.51 4.83 6.84
N ALA A 101 -17.51 5.53 7.38
CA ALA A 101 -17.73 6.56 8.40
C ALA A 101 -18.60 7.72 7.89
N ALA A 102 -18.33 8.22 6.68
CA ALA A 102 -19.12 9.28 6.07
C ALA A 102 -20.60 8.89 5.84
N ARG A 103 -20.88 7.59 5.72
CA ARG A 103 -22.24 7.04 5.61
C ARG A 103 -22.88 6.69 6.96
N GLY A 104 -22.18 6.93 8.07
CA GLY A 104 -22.64 6.56 9.41
C GLY A 104 -22.67 5.05 9.68
N VAL A 105 -21.99 4.24 8.87
CA VAL A 105 -21.94 2.77 9.07
C VAL A 105 -21.03 2.39 10.25
N LEU A 106 -20.02 3.21 10.54
CA LEU A 106 -19.16 3.10 11.71
C LEU A 106 -18.75 4.50 12.18
N GLY A 107 -18.41 4.66 13.46
CA GLY A 107 -17.75 5.84 13.99
C GLY A 107 -16.22 5.71 13.93
N LEU A 108 -15.52 6.78 13.56
CA LEU A 108 -14.04 6.79 13.56
C LEU A 108 -13.45 6.69 14.97
N HIS A 109 -14.25 6.98 15.99
CA HIS A 109 -13.87 6.94 17.41
C HIS A 109 -14.48 5.76 18.16
N ASP A 110 -15.18 4.86 17.47
CA ASP A 110 -15.72 3.65 18.08
C ASP A 110 -14.59 2.72 18.49
N ASP A 111 -14.82 1.92 19.53
CA ASP A 111 -13.93 0.83 19.88
C ASP A 111 -14.01 -0.25 18.79
N VAL A 112 -12.87 -0.65 18.20
CA VAL A 112 -12.86 -1.62 17.08
C VAL A 112 -13.50 -2.96 17.46
N ARG A 113 -13.52 -3.33 18.74
CA ARG A 113 -14.15 -4.56 19.23
C ARG A 113 -15.67 -4.55 19.06
N ALA A 114 -16.29 -3.38 18.97
CA ALA A 114 -17.71 -3.25 18.66
C ALA A 114 -18.00 -3.42 17.16
N LEU A 115 -16.98 -3.30 16.31
CA LEU A 115 -17.11 -3.34 14.85
C LEU A 115 -16.74 -4.71 14.26
N VAL A 116 -15.77 -5.39 14.86
CA VAL A 116 -15.28 -6.70 14.40
C VAL A 116 -14.97 -7.61 15.59
N PRO A 117 -15.23 -8.93 15.49
CA PRO A 117 -14.94 -9.88 16.55
C PRO A 117 -13.42 -10.17 16.58
N VAL A 118 -12.67 -9.27 17.19
CA VAL A 118 -11.21 -9.37 17.34
C VAL A 118 -10.81 -9.26 18.80
N GLU A 119 -9.88 -10.13 19.23
CA GLU A 119 -9.28 -10.05 20.55
C GLU A 119 -8.29 -8.86 20.57
N VAL A 120 -8.62 -7.83 21.34
CA VAL A 120 -7.71 -6.71 21.61
C VAL A 120 -7.37 -6.71 23.11
N PRO A 121 -6.08 -6.79 23.46
CA PRO A 121 -5.62 -6.70 24.85
C PRO A 121 -5.90 -5.33 25.47
N GLY A 122 -6.33 -5.31 26.73
CA GLY A 122 -6.55 -4.08 27.52
C GLY A 122 -8.01 -3.70 27.70
N GLU A 123 -8.24 -2.66 28.50
CA GLU A 123 -9.58 -2.17 28.84
C GLU A 123 -10.31 -1.56 27.64
N THR A 124 -9.56 -0.87 26.76
CA THR A 124 -10.06 -0.23 25.54
C THR A 124 -9.33 -0.74 24.30
N GLY A 125 -10.07 -0.95 23.21
CA GLY A 125 -9.51 -1.26 21.91
C GLY A 125 -9.11 0.01 21.16
N PRO A 126 -8.24 -0.07 20.13
CA PRO A 126 -7.93 1.09 19.31
C PRO A 126 -9.18 1.50 18.53
N THR A 127 -9.29 2.80 18.27
CA THR A 127 -10.30 3.35 17.37
C THR A 127 -9.88 3.23 15.90
N PRO A 128 -10.82 3.18 14.94
CA PRO A 128 -10.49 3.26 13.52
C PRO A 128 -9.57 4.46 13.20
N TRP A 129 -9.78 5.62 13.83
CA TRP A 129 -8.91 6.79 13.72
C TRP A 129 -7.46 6.48 14.11
N GLN A 130 -7.25 5.86 15.27
CA GLN A 130 -5.92 5.47 15.74
C GLN A 130 -5.27 4.45 14.79
N LEU A 131 -6.03 3.49 14.26
CA LEU A 131 -5.51 2.52 13.29
C LEU A 131 -5.09 3.19 11.98
N LEU A 132 -5.91 4.09 11.44
CA LEU A 132 -5.61 4.86 10.21
C LEU A 132 -4.38 5.76 10.38
N ALA A 133 -4.16 6.29 11.58
CA ALA A 133 -3.05 7.19 11.89
C ALA A 133 -1.77 6.46 12.36
N HIS A 134 -1.71 5.13 12.24
CA HIS A 134 -0.59 4.32 12.76
C HIS A 134 -0.34 4.53 14.27
N ARG A 135 -1.40 4.77 15.04
CA ARG A 135 -1.38 4.93 16.51
C ARG A 135 -2.04 3.77 17.26
N GLY A 136 -2.35 2.68 16.57
CA GLY A 136 -2.76 1.43 17.21
C GLY A 136 -1.63 0.85 18.06
N ARG A 137 -1.96 0.30 19.24
CA ARG A 137 -1.03 -0.48 20.06
C ARG A 137 -1.02 -1.95 19.61
N GLY A 138 0.08 -2.66 19.88
CA GLY A 138 0.23 -4.08 19.53
C GLY A 138 1.59 -4.34 18.92
N PHE A 139 1.68 -4.37 17.59
CA PHE A 139 2.93 -4.67 16.90
C PHE A 139 3.07 -3.95 15.57
N GLN A 140 4.32 -3.72 15.19
CA GLN A 140 4.70 -3.38 13.83
C GLN A 140 5.30 -4.62 13.19
N GLY A 141 5.00 -4.87 11.92
CA GLY A 141 5.52 -6.04 11.25
C GLY A 141 5.66 -5.90 9.76
N GLN A 142 6.58 -6.70 9.22
CA GLN A 142 6.75 -6.90 7.79
C GLN A 142 6.77 -8.40 7.51
N VAL A 143 5.98 -8.82 6.54
CA VAL A 143 6.02 -10.18 6.02
C VAL A 143 6.46 -10.12 4.57
N ARG A 144 7.43 -10.96 4.22
CA ARG A 144 7.87 -11.18 2.86
C ARG A 144 7.62 -12.64 2.49
N TRP A 145 6.79 -12.84 1.48
CA TRP A 145 6.48 -14.15 0.93
C TRP A 145 7.34 -14.42 -0.30
N TYR A 146 7.84 -15.64 -0.42
CA TYR A 146 8.69 -16.12 -1.51
C TYR A 146 8.01 -17.33 -2.17
N PRO A 147 7.13 -17.11 -3.17
CA PRO A 147 6.31 -18.16 -3.75
C PRO A 147 7.13 -19.32 -4.36
N ARG A 148 8.23 -18.99 -5.04
CA ARG A 148 9.09 -19.98 -5.72
C ARG A 148 9.73 -20.96 -4.73
N SER A 149 10.10 -20.49 -3.55
CA SER A 149 10.64 -21.33 -2.48
C SER A 149 9.58 -21.82 -1.52
N ARG A 150 8.29 -21.50 -1.74
CA ARG A 150 7.17 -21.78 -0.83
C ARG A 150 7.46 -21.37 0.63
N GLY A 151 8.19 -20.26 0.81
CA GLY A 151 8.64 -19.78 2.12
C GLY A 151 8.18 -18.37 2.43
N ALA A 152 8.22 -18.02 3.72
CA ALA A 152 7.93 -16.66 4.20
C ALA A 152 8.94 -16.25 5.26
N ALA A 153 9.28 -14.96 5.31
CA ALA A 153 9.94 -14.34 6.45
C ALA A 153 9.01 -13.29 7.05
N ALA A 154 8.76 -13.37 8.35
CA ALA A 154 7.98 -12.39 9.09
C ALA A 154 8.87 -11.78 10.18
N VAL A 155 8.94 -10.44 10.21
CA VAL A 155 9.55 -9.68 11.29
C VAL A 155 8.42 -8.97 12.02
N LEU A 156 8.25 -9.25 13.32
CA LEU A 156 7.23 -8.66 14.16
C LEU A 156 7.93 -8.02 15.38
N VAL A 157 7.61 -6.77 15.66
CA VAL A 157 8.19 -5.98 16.75
C VAL A 157 7.07 -5.52 17.67
N ASN A 158 7.22 -5.74 18.97
CA ASN A 158 6.31 -5.17 19.96
C ASN A 158 6.35 -3.64 19.91
N CYS A 159 5.17 -3.02 19.86
CA CYS A 159 5.03 -1.56 19.92
C CYS A 159 4.26 -1.10 21.17
N GLU A 160 4.06 -1.98 22.14
CA GLU A 160 3.46 -1.65 23.44
C GLU A 160 4.51 -0.96 24.34
N PRO A 161 4.33 0.33 24.67
CA PRO A 161 5.24 1.05 25.56
C PRO A 161 5.30 0.42 26.95
N GLY A 162 6.51 0.20 27.47
CA GLY A 162 6.73 -0.34 28.81
C GLY A 162 6.54 -1.86 28.94
N VAL A 163 6.24 -2.57 27.84
CA VAL A 163 6.05 -4.02 27.84
C VAL A 163 7.26 -4.69 27.16
N ALA A 164 7.90 -5.63 27.84
CA ALA A 164 8.98 -6.43 27.25
C ALA A 164 8.45 -7.31 26.12
N GLN A 165 9.26 -7.59 25.09
CA GLN A 165 8.84 -8.41 23.94
C GLN A 165 8.22 -9.75 24.36
N THR A 166 8.84 -10.47 25.30
CA THR A 166 8.33 -11.76 25.84
C THR A 166 6.99 -11.63 26.56
N GLY A 167 6.74 -10.47 27.17
CA GLY A 167 5.50 -10.13 27.86
C GLY A 167 4.45 -9.50 26.95
N SER A 168 4.77 -9.19 25.69
CA SER A 168 3.81 -8.65 24.72
C SER A 168 2.90 -9.75 24.16
N VAL A 169 1.77 -9.36 23.58
CA VAL A 169 0.85 -10.32 22.93
C VAL A 169 1.52 -11.04 21.78
N VAL A 170 2.34 -10.34 21.00
CA VAL A 170 3.13 -10.96 19.92
C VAL A 170 4.15 -11.95 20.48
N GLY A 171 4.91 -11.58 21.51
CA GLY A 171 5.88 -12.48 22.11
C GLY A 171 5.23 -13.75 22.66
N ARG A 172 4.13 -13.61 23.41
CA ARG A 172 3.40 -14.77 23.94
C ARG A 172 2.87 -15.69 22.84
N ARG A 173 2.31 -15.13 21.76
CA ARG A 173 1.81 -15.92 20.62
C ARG A 173 2.95 -16.60 19.86
N LEU A 174 4.08 -15.93 19.65
CA LEU A 174 5.26 -16.52 19.01
C LEU A 174 5.87 -17.65 19.84
N VAL A 175 5.96 -17.49 21.16
CA VAL A 175 6.43 -18.56 22.07
C VAL A 175 5.49 -19.76 22.02
N ALA A 176 4.17 -19.53 22.07
CA ALA A 176 3.18 -20.60 21.95
C ALA A 176 3.28 -21.34 20.60
N LEU A 177 3.43 -20.61 19.50
CA LEU A 177 3.62 -21.20 18.17
C LEU A 177 4.93 -21.99 18.08
N ALA A 178 6.02 -21.44 18.61
CA ALA A 178 7.31 -22.12 18.64
C ALA A 178 7.23 -23.45 19.41
N ALA A 179 6.51 -23.49 20.53
CA ALA A 179 6.29 -24.71 21.29
C ALA A 179 5.47 -25.75 20.50
N VAL A 180 4.41 -25.33 19.81
CA VAL A 180 3.58 -26.23 18.97
C VAL A 180 4.38 -26.83 17.82
N HIS A 181 5.32 -26.06 17.25
CA HIS A 181 6.08 -26.47 16.07
C HIS A 181 7.50 -26.97 16.36
N GLY A 182 7.91 -27.04 17.64
CA GLY A 182 9.24 -27.49 18.04
C GLY A 182 10.37 -26.56 17.54
N TRP A 183 10.11 -25.25 17.48
CA TRP A 183 11.10 -24.25 17.07
C TRP A 183 11.95 -23.71 18.23
N ALA A 184 11.70 -24.18 19.45
CA ALA A 184 12.38 -23.77 20.68
C ALA A 184 13.59 -24.67 20.98
#